data_AF-A0A953YGB0-F1
#
_entry.id   AF-A0A953YGB0-F1
#
_cell.length_a   1.000
_cell.length_b   1.000
_cell.length_c   1.000
_cell.angle_alpha   90.00
_cell.angle_beta   90.00
_cell.angle_gamma   90.00
#
_symmetry.space_group_name_H-M   'P 1'
#
loop_
_entity.id
_entity.type
_entity.pdbx_description
1 polymer ?
#
loop_
_entity_poly.entity_id
_entity_poly.type
_entity_poly.pdbx_seq_one_letter_code
_entity_poly.pdbx_strand_id
1 'polypeptide(L)'
;SRVHAVVNELQGERIDIIPWSENPATFVVNALAPAEAAKVVIDEDDNRIEVVVPDDQLSLAIGRRGQNVRLASQLTGWSIDIMTEAQESERRQEEVRLRTQAFIEDLDVDDVIAHLLVAEGFSSVEEIAFVELDELTEIEGFDEEIAEELRRRAQDFVLAEQERLTQRIQELQIADDLLEVEGLSLAMLVRLGEAGVNCLDDLADLASDELRYIVNPATETATVDQIALLDETAQRLGADTSPIGAAEADAIIMAARAHWFDDEDAPEGDGEDAPEGDGSAESEPAAE
;
A
#
# COMPACT_ATOMS: atom_id res chain seq x y z
N SER A 1 -23.41 -38.83 10.25
CA SER A 1 -22.91 -37.45 10.35
C SER A 1 -23.23 -36.72 9.06
N ARG A 2 -23.80 -35.50 9.13
CA ARG A 2 -24.19 -34.71 7.94
C ARG A 2 -22.98 -34.33 7.07
N VAL A 3 -21.83 -34.08 7.71
CA VAL A 3 -20.57 -33.73 7.03
C VAL A 3 -20.06 -34.89 6.17
N HIS A 4 -20.07 -36.12 6.69
CA HIS A 4 -19.63 -37.30 5.93
C HIS A 4 -20.50 -37.60 4.69
N ALA A 5 -21.78 -37.22 4.71
CA ALA A 5 -22.64 -37.37 3.55
C ALA A 5 -22.24 -36.42 2.41
N VAL A 6 -21.83 -35.18 2.74
CA VAL A 6 -21.36 -34.18 1.77
C VAL A 6 -19.98 -34.57 1.21
N VAL A 7 -19.06 -35.06 2.06
CA VAL A 7 -17.74 -35.54 1.62
C VAL A 7 -17.83 -36.66 0.58
N ASN A 8 -18.80 -37.57 0.75
CA ASN A 8 -19.02 -38.67 -0.20
C ASN A 8 -19.57 -38.17 -1.55
N GLU A 9 -20.34 -37.09 -1.58
CA GLU A 9 -20.85 -36.47 -2.81
C GLU A 9 -19.72 -35.74 -3.56
N LEU A 10 -18.79 -35.12 -2.83
CA LEU A 10 -17.61 -34.41 -3.36
C LEU A 10 -16.42 -35.34 -3.63
N GLN A 11 -16.68 -36.63 -3.89
CA GLN A 11 -15.66 -37.61 -4.28
C GLN A 11 -14.46 -37.74 -3.31
N GLY A 12 -14.68 -37.44 -2.02
CA GLY A 12 -13.64 -37.57 -0.99
C GLY A 12 -12.75 -36.34 -0.82
N GLU A 13 -13.17 -35.16 -1.30
CA GLU A 13 -12.53 -33.89 -0.96
C GLU A 13 -12.51 -33.66 0.58
N ARG A 14 -11.39 -33.15 1.10
CA ARG A 14 -11.23 -32.87 2.54
C ARG A 14 -11.91 -31.54 2.86
N ILE A 15 -12.87 -31.58 3.78
CA ILE A 15 -13.64 -30.40 4.21
C ILE A 15 -13.34 -30.14 5.67
N ASP A 16 -12.88 -28.93 5.97
CA ASP A 16 -12.68 -28.43 7.32
C ASP A 16 -13.78 -27.41 7.66
N ILE A 17 -14.29 -27.47 8.88
CA ILE A 17 -15.34 -26.56 9.37
C ILE A 17 -14.72 -25.68 10.43
N ILE A 18 -14.66 -24.38 10.15
CA ILE A 18 -14.06 -23.38 11.03
C ILE A 18 -15.13 -22.43 11.60
N PRO A 19 -14.94 -21.89 12.81
CA PRO A 19 -15.81 -20.84 13.33
C PRO A 19 -15.55 -19.51 12.62
N TRP A 20 -16.61 -18.89 12.12
CA TRP A 20 -16.56 -17.53 11.57
C TRP A 20 -16.47 -16.49 12.69
N SER A 21 -15.78 -15.38 12.44
CA SER A 21 -15.65 -14.25 13.35
C SER A 21 -15.66 -12.93 12.58
N GLU A 22 -16.24 -11.89 13.15
CA GLU A 22 -16.19 -10.52 12.58
C GLU A 22 -14.81 -9.88 12.71
N ASN A 23 -14.03 -10.28 13.71
CA ASN A 23 -12.67 -9.79 13.91
C ASN A 23 -11.71 -10.50 12.92
N PRO A 24 -11.00 -9.75 12.05
CA PRO A 24 -10.19 -10.31 10.96
C PRO A 24 -9.03 -11.19 11.48
N ALA A 25 -8.30 -10.74 12.52
CA ALA A 25 -7.25 -11.58 13.12
C ALA A 25 -7.81 -12.90 13.65
N THR A 26 -8.93 -12.86 14.36
CA THR A 26 -9.56 -14.07 14.90
C THR A 26 -10.01 -15.00 13.77
N PHE A 27 -10.57 -14.43 12.70
CA PHE A 27 -11.03 -15.21 11.55
C PHE A 27 -9.87 -15.86 10.78
N VAL A 28 -8.75 -15.15 10.59
CA VAL A 28 -7.53 -15.69 9.99
C VAL A 28 -6.94 -16.84 10.82
N VAL A 29 -6.85 -16.68 12.15
CA VAL A 29 -6.37 -17.76 13.04
C VAL A 29 -7.26 -19.00 12.91
N ASN A 30 -8.58 -18.81 12.88
CA ASN A 30 -9.52 -19.92 12.67
C ASN A 30 -9.36 -20.56 11.29
N ALA A 31 -9.06 -19.78 10.25
CA ALA A 31 -8.86 -20.25 8.88
C ALA A 31 -7.56 -21.03 8.68
N LEU A 32 -6.54 -20.78 9.51
CA LEU A 32 -5.26 -21.51 9.48
C LEU A 32 -5.30 -22.84 10.26
N ALA A 33 -6.42 -23.15 10.93
CA ALA A 33 -6.61 -24.41 11.62
C ALA A 33 -6.32 -25.59 10.67
N PRO A 34 -5.55 -26.61 11.10
CA PRO A 34 -5.22 -26.96 12.49
C PRO A 34 -3.93 -26.32 13.06
N ALA A 35 -3.27 -25.41 12.35
CA ALA A 35 -2.10 -24.71 12.91
C ALA A 35 -2.53 -23.64 13.92
N GLU A 36 -1.80 -23.55 15.03
CA GLU A 36 -1.98 -22.57 16.10
C GLU A 36 -1.02 -21.40 15.88
N ALA A 37 -1.57 -20.19 15.81
CA ALA A 37 -0.79 -18.96 15.72
C ALA A 37 -0.27 -18.52 17.09
N ALA A 38 0.99 -18.11 17.14
CA ALA A 38 1.61 -17.53 18.35
C ALA A 38 1.36 -16.02 18.45
N LYS A 39 1.47 -15.30 17.32
CA LYS A 39 1.24 -13.85 17.22
C LYS A 39 0.61 -13.53 15.87
N VAL A 40 -0.24 -12.51 15.84
CA VAL A 40 -0.84 -11.98 14.62
C VAL A 40 -0.65 -10.47 14.59
N VAL A 41 -0.14 -9.94 13.48
CA VAL A 41 -0.02 -8.51 13.22
C VAL A 41 -0.88 -8.20 12.01
N ILE A 42 -1.73 -7.18 12.12
CA ILE A 42 -2.61 -6.74 11.03
C ILE A 42 -2.03 -5.45 10.48
N ASP A 43 -1.97 -5.39 9.16
CA ASP A 43 -1.74 -4.19 8.38
C ASP A 43 -3.04 -3.85 7.64
N GLU A 44 -3.77 -2.85 8.13
CA GLU A 44 -5.07 -2.47 7.58
C GLU A 44 -4.95 -1.73 6.26
N ASP A 45 -3.84 -1.03 6.04
CA ASP A 45 -3.60 -0.21 4.86
C ASP A 45 -3.32 -1.10 3.64
N ASP A 46 -2.51 -2.15 3.83
CA ASP A 46 -2.19 -3.14 2.79
C ASP A 46 -3.17 -4.32 2.73
N ASN A 47 -4.22 -4.34 3.57
CA ASN A 47 -5.14 -5.48 3.71
C ASN A 47 -4.36 -6.81 3.88
N ARG A 48 -3.29 -6.77 4.68
CA ARG A 48 -2.33 -7.85 4.91
C ARG A 48 -2.29 -8.26 6.38
N ILE A 49 -2.11 -9.55 6.64
CA ILE A 49 -2.01 -10.12 7.98
C ILE A 49 -0.77 -10.99 8.06
N GLU A 50 0.14 -10.64 8.96
CA GLU A 50 1.30 -11.47 9.31
C GLU A 50 0.95 -12.39 10.46
N VAL A 51 1.20 -13.68 10.29
CA VAL A 51 0.95 -14.72 11.29
C VAL A 51 2.26 -15.39 11.65
N VAL A 52 2.64 -15.25 12.92
CA VAL A 52 3.81 -15.94 13.48
C VAL A 52 3.35 -17.27 14.04
N VAL A 53 4.01 -18.35 13.60
CA VAL A 53 3.74 -19.72 14.04
C VAL A 53 5.01 -20.38 14.59
N PRO A 54 4.88 -21.38 15.47
CA PRO A 54 6.01 -22.22 15.86
C PRO A 54 6.64 -22.93 14.65
N ASP A 55 7.96 -23.18 14.70
CA ASP A 55 8.73 -23.78 13.60
C ASP A 55 8.16 -25.16 13.16
N ASP A 56 7.65 -25.96 14.10
CA ASP A 56 7.06 -27.26 13.84
C ASP A 56 5.69 -27.19 13.15
N GLN A 57 5.04 -26.03 13.21
CA GLN A 57 3.72 -25.78 12.63
C GLN A 57 3.77 -25.00 11.31
N LEU A 58 4.91 -24.41 10.93
CA LEU A 58 5.07 -23.66 9.68
C LEU A 58 4.59 -24.46 8.45
N SER A 59 5.01 -25.72 8.34
CA SER A 59 4.62 -26.58 7.21
C SER A 59 3.12 -26.88 7.19
N LEU A 60 2.50 -26.98 8.37
CA LEU A 60 1.08 -27.23 8.53
C LEU A 60 0.26 -25.99 8.14
N ALA A 61 0.70 -24.81 8.61
CA ALA A 61 0.07 -23.53 8.36
C ALA A 61 0.09 -23.15 6.87
N ILE A 62 1.22 -23.36 6.18
CA ILE A 62 1.34 -23.15 4.73
C ILE A 62 0.54 -24.22 3.95
N GLY A 63 0.60 -25.47 4.40
CA GLY A 63 -0.02 -26.61 3.74
C GLY A 63 0.71 -27.07 2.47
N ARG A 64 0.23 -28.16 1.87
CA ARG A 64 0.86 -28.74 0.66
C ARG A 64 0.79 -27.76 -0.51
N ARG A 65 1.94 -27.31 -1.01
CA ARG A 65 2.06 -26.30 -2.09
C ARG A 65 1.34 -24.97 -1.76
N GLY A 66 1.34 -24.57 -0.50
CA GLY A 66 0.67 -23.34 -0.06
C GLY A 66 -0.85 -23.41 -0.12
N GLN A 67 -1.43 -24.61 -0.22
CA GLN A 67 -2.88 -24.75 -0.38
C GLN A 67 -3.64 -24.16 0.82
N ASN A 68 -3.13 -24.33 2.05
CA ASN A 68 -3.85 -23.91 3.24
C ASN A 68 -3.89 -22.39 3.35
N VAL A 69 -2.72 -21.74 3.25
CA VAL A 69 -2.62 -20.27 3.25
C VAL A 69 -3.40 -19.64 2.10
N ARG A 70 -3.42 -20.25 0.90
CA ARG A 70 -4.19 -19.75 -0.25
C ARG A 70 -5.70 -19.84 -0.01
N LEU A 71 -6.18 -20.95 0.54
CA LEU A 71 -7.60 -21.12 0.88
C LEU A 71 -8.01 -20.16 2.00
N ALA A 72 -7.16 -19.99 3.03
CA ALA A 72 -7.40 -19.03 4.09
C ALA A 72 -7.48 -17.60 3.55
N SER A 73 -6.53 -17.18 2.72
CA SER A 73 -6.51 -15.86 2.09
C SER A 73 -7.75 -15.62 1.20
N GLN A 74 -8.15 -16.61 0.40
CA GLN A 74 -9.38 -16.53 -0.40
C GLN A 74 -10.65 -16.47 0.46
N LEU A 75 -10.65 -17.13 1.61
CA LEU A 75 -11.80 -17.19 2.51
C LEU A 75 -11.94 -15.89 3.33
N THR A 76 -10.83 -15.31 3.78
CA THR A 76 -10.84 -14.08 4.59
C THR A 76 -10.84 -12.82 3.72
N GLY A 77 -10.31 -12.90 2.50
CA GLY A 77 -10.09 -11.73 1.64
C GLY A 77 -8.84 -10.93 2.00
N TRP A 78 -8.01 -11.43 2.93
CA TRP A 78 -6.76 -10.78 3.35
C TRP A 78 -5.56 -11.48 2.72
N SER A 79 -4.50 -10.72 2.44
CA SER A 79 -3.19 -11.30 2.13
C SER A 79 -2.58 -11.86 3.42
N ILE A 80 -2.23 -13.15 3.46
CA ILE A 80 -1.73 -13.80 4.68
C ILE A 80 -0.28 -14.19 4.47
N ASP A 81 0.61 -13.64 5.28
CA ASP A 81 2.01 -14.03 5.36
C ASP A 81 2.25 -14.87 6.62
N ILE A 82 3.01 -15.95 6.50
CA ILE A 82 3.26 -16.89 7.60
C ILE A 82 4.76 -17.04 7.78
N MET A 83 5.23 -16.71 8.97
CA MET A 83 6.64 -16.79 9.33
C MET A 83 6.82 -17.41 10.72
N THR A 84 8.05 -17.80 11.04
CA THR A 84 8.37 -18.32 12.37
C THR A 84 8.84 -17.24 13.32
N GLU A 85 8.87 -17.52 14.63
CA GLU A 85 9.38 -16.56 15.62
C GLU A 85 10.83 -16.16 15.35
N ALA A 86 11.65 -17.10 14.87
CA ALA A 86 13.03 -16.80 14.48
C ALA A 86 13.09 -15.85 13.28
N GLN A 87 12.28 -16.10 12.25
CA GLN A 87 12.20 -15.24 11.06
C GLN A 87 11.67 -13.84 11.40
N GLU A 88 10.66 -13.74 12.27
CA GLU A 88 10.14 -12.45 12.73
C GLU A 88 11.17 -11.66 13.53
N SER A 89 11.92 -12.34 14.40
CA SER A 89 13.01 -11.72 15.15
C SER A 89 14.15 -11.27 14.23
N GLU A 90 14.55 -12.07 13.24
CA GLU A 90 15.57 -11.70 12.26
C GLU A 90 15.11 -10.49 11.44
N ARG A 91 13.88 -10.50 10.94
CA ARG A 91 13.27 -9.39 10.20
C ARG A 91 13.30 -8.10 11.02
N ARG A 92 12.88 -8.15 12.28
CA ARG A 92 12.88 -6.96 13.15
C ARG A 92 14.29 -6.43 13.44
N GLN A 93 15.26 -7.32 13.67
CA GLN A 93 16.65 -6.90 13.87
C GLN A 93 17.21 -6.22 12.62
N GLU A 94 16.85 -6.76 11.46
CA GLU A 94 17.25 -6.21 10.18
C GLU A 94 16.59 -4.85 9.92
N GLU A 95 15.29 -4.69 10.19
CA GLU A 95 14.61 -3.39 10.11
C GLU A 95 15.28 -2.33 11.00
N VAL A 96 15.59 -2.68 12.26
CA VAL A 96 16.30 -1.78 13.17
C VAL A 96 17.67 -1.41 12.60
N ARG A 97 18.42 -2.39 12.11
CA ARG A 97 19.75 -2.16 11.51
C ARG A 97 19.67 -1.22 10.31
N LEU A 98 18.71 -1.43 9.43
CA LEU A 98 18.55 -0.66 8.21
C LEU A 98 18.07 0.76 8.50
N ARG A 99 17.14 0.94 9.44
CA ARG A 99 16.72 2.28 9.91
C ARG A 99 17.86 3.04 10.59
N THR A 100 18.63 2.38 11.45
CA THR A 100 19.82 2.99 12.07
C THR A 100 20.80 3.43 10.98
N GLN A 101 21.06 2.58 9.98
CA GLN A 101 21.98 2.91 8.90
C GLN A 101 21.47 4.09 8.06
N ALA A 102 20.17 4.13 7.74
CA ALA A 102 19.55 5.24 7.03
C ALA A 102 19.74 6.57 7.80
N PHE A 103 19.48 6.59 9.11
CA PHE A 103 19.71 7.79 9.91
C PHE A 103 21.17 8.22 9.94
N ILE A 104 22.11 7.28 10.05
CA ILE A 104 23.56 7.60 10.01
C ILE A 104 23.92 8.27 8.69
N GLU A 105 23.43 7.74 7.57
CA GLU A 105 23.76 8.24 6.22
C GLU A 105 23.07 9.57 5.91
N ASP A 106 21.78 9.66 6.22
CA ASP A 106 20.93 10.78 5.81
C ASP A 106 21.07 12.00 6.74
N LEU A 107 21.30 11.77 8.05
CA LEU A 107 21.48 12.84 9.05
C LEU A 107 22.95 13.12 9.43
N ASP A 108 23.90 12.32 8.91
CA ASP A 108 25.33 12.39 9.26
C ASP A 108 25.55 12.35 10.78
N VAL A 109 24.87 11.42 11.45
CA VAL A 109 24.95 11.21 12.90
C VAL A 109 25.78 9.99 13.25
N ASP A 110 26.21 9.90 14.51
CA ASP A 110 26.88 8.69 14.98
C ASP A 110 25.89 7.56 15.28
N ASP A 111 26.45 6.36 15.43
CA ASP A 111 25.71 5.12 15.69
C ASP A 111 24.86 5.20 16.96
N VAL A 112 25.30 5.92 17.99
CA VAL A 112 24.57 6.00 19.27
C VAL A 112 23.32 6.86 19.11
N ILE A 113 23.45 8.00 18.45
CA ILE A 113 22.32 8.89 18.16
C ILE A 113 21.29 8.19 17.28
N ALA A 114 21.73 7.51 16.21
CA ALA A 114 20.83 6.79 15.32
C ALA A 114 20.06 5.67 16.05
N HIS A 115 20.74 4.88 16.89
CA HIS A 115 20.07 3.84 17.69
C HIS A 115 19.04 4.41 18.67
N LEU A 116 19.31 5.57 19.28
CA LEU A 116 18.37 6.22 20.18
C LEU A 116 17.11 6.68 19.44
N LEU A 117 17.27 7.27 18.25
CA LEU A 117 16.13 7.67 17.40
C LEU A 117 15.25 6.46 17.05
N VAL A 118 15.86 5.35 16.61
CA VAL A 118 15.11 4.12 16.30
C VAL A 118 14.43 3.52 17.54
N ALA A 119 15.10 3.58 18.70
CA ALA A 119 14.56 3.03 19.95
C ALA A 119 13.34 3.82 20.47
N GLU A 120 13.30 5.13 20.24
CA GLU A 120 12.14 5.98 20.55
C GLU A 120 11.00 5.81 19.54
N GLY A 121 11.29 5.19 18.39
CA GLY A 121 10.29 4.79 17.41
C GLY A 121 10.26 5.64 16.15
N PHE A 122 11.21 6.56 15.96
CA PHE A 122 11.32 7.30 14.70
C PHE A 122 11.58 6.34 13.54
N SER A 123 10.75 6.47 12.50
CA SER A 123 10.75 5.57 11.35
C SER A 123 11.33 6.20 10.09
N SER A 124 11.36 7.53 10.02
CA SER A 124 11.83 8.32 8.88
C SER A 124 12.51 9.63 9.31
N VAL A 125 13.29 10.23 8.40
CA VAL A 125 13.95 11.53 8.62
C VAL A 125 12.91 12.66 8.63
N GLU A 126 11.86 12.50 7.84
CA GLU A 126 10.71 13.39 7.73
C GLU A 126 10.02 13.57 9.08
N GLU A 127 9.77 12.49 9.82
CA GLU A 127 9.22 12.57 11.17
C GLU A 127 10.07 13.47 12.07
N ILE A 128 11.40 13.31 12.03
CA ILE A 128 12.34 14.13 12.82
C ILE A 128 12.33 15.60 12.36
N ALA A 129 12.11 15.86 11.08
CA ALA A 129 12.06 17.23 10.56
C ALA A 129 10.85 18.03 11.07
N PHE A 130 9.73 17.35 11.33
CA PHE A 130 8.44 17.96 11.68
C PHE A 130 7.98 17.72 13.12
N VAL A 131 8.66 16.87 13.88
CA VAL A 131 8.38 16.64 15.30
C VAL A 131 8.64 17.90 16.14
N GLU A 132 7.91 18.03 17.24
CA GLU A 132 8.15 19.09 18.22
C GLU A 132 9.50 18.90 18.89
N LEU A 133 10.20 20.01 19.17
CA LEU A 133 11.54 19.96 19.76
C LEU A 133 11.52 19.27 21.13
N ASP A 134 10.44 19.45 21.88
CA ASP A 134 10.27 18.90 23.22
C ASP A 134 10.35 17.36 23.18
N GLU A 135 9.74 16.69 22.19
CA GLU A 135 9.79 15.23 22.04
C GLU A 135 11.22 14.73 21.80
N LEU A 136 12.02 15.46 21.00
CA LEU A 136 13.43 15.12 20.80
C LEU A 136 14.28 15.32 22.06
N THR A 137 13.94 16.30 22.90
CA THR A 137 14.65 16.52 24.17
C THR A 137 14.24 15.55 25.28
N GLU A 138 13.11 14.86 25.13
CA GLU A 138 12.69 13.81 26.07
C GLU A 138 13.53 12.54 25.93
N ILE A 139 14.18 12.34 24.77
CA ILE A 139 15.05 11.20 24.48
C ILE A 139 16.25 11.20 25.44
N GLU A 140 16.46 10.08 26.12
CA GLU A 140 17.55 9.96 27.08
C GLU A 140 18.91 10.14 26.39
N GLY A 141 19.63 11.19 26.78
CA GLY A 141 20.96 11.51 26.24
C GLY A 141 20.97 12.66 25.23
N PHE A 142 19.80 13.18 24.85
CA PHE A 142 19.71 14.37 24.00
C PHE A 142 19.57 15.62 24.87
N ASP A 143 20.23 16.69 24.45
CA ASP A 143 20.03 18.02 25.00
C ASP A 143 19.39 18.92 23.92
N GLU A 144 19.01 20.14 24.33
CA GLU A 144 18.36 21.11 23.44
C GLU A 144 19.23 21.43 22.21
N GLU A 145 20.56 21.47 22.36
CA GLU A 145 21.48 21.74 21.26
C GLU A 145 21.50 20.58 20.25
N ILE A 146 21.57 19.34 20.72
CA ILE A 146 21.51 18.13 19.87
C ILE A 146 20.16 18.05 19.16
N ALA A 147 19.06 18.24 19.88
CA ALA A 147 17.71 18.19 19.32
C ALA A 147 17.52 19.25 18.22
N GLU A 148 17.96 20.49 18.45
CA GLU A 148 17.89 21.56 17.45
C GLU A 148 18.74 21.28 16.22
N GLU A 149 19.94 20.72 16.41
CA GLU A 149 20.83 20.35 15.32
C GLU A 149 20.26 19.21 14.49
N LEU A 150 19.75 18.14 15.13
CA LEU A 150 19.12 17.01 14.45
C LEU A 150 17.93 17.46 13.61
N ARG A 151 17.02 18.26 14.19
CA ARG A 151 15.86 18.77 13.47
C ARG A 151 16.28 19.64 12.29
N ARG A 152 17.32 20.47 12.43
CA ARG A 152 17.83 21.30 11.33
C ARG A 152 18.36 20.43 10.19
N ARG A 153 19.18 19.41 10.49
CA ARG A 153 19.71 18.49 9.49
C ARG A 153 18.60 17.70 8.79
N ALA A 154 17.61 17.24 9.55
CA ALA A 154 16.45 16.57 8.99
C ALA A 154 15.67 17.48 8.04
N GLN A 155 15.44 18.75 8.41
CA GLN A 155 14.79 19.73 7.54
C GLN A 155 15.61 20.02 6.28
N ASP A 156 16.92 20.18 6.41
CA ASP A 156 17.83 20.38 5.27
C ASP A 156 17.82 19.16 4.33
N PHE A 157 17.80 17.95 4.88
CA PHE A 157 17.68 16.70 4.11
C PHE A 157 16.37 16.66 3.33
N VAL A 158 15.23 16.90 4.00
CA VAL A 158 13.90 16.85 3.37
C VAL A 158 13.80 17.87 2.23
N LEU A 159 14.34 19.08 2.42
CA LEU A 159 14.38 20.11 1.38
C LEU A 159 15.26 19.69 0.19
N ALA A 160 16.46 19.18 0.46
CA ALA A 160 17.37 18.71 -0.57
C ALA A 160 16.77 17.54 -1.37
N GLU A 161 16.06 16.63 -0.69
CA GLU A 161 15.40 15.50 -1.32
C GLU A 161 14.21 15.92 -2.19
N GLN A 162 13.39 16.88 -1.72
CA GLN A 162 12.33 17.47 -2.52
C GLN A 162 12.87 18.15 -3.78
N GLU A 163 13.98 18.90 -3.67
CA GLU A 163 14.65 19.51 -4.81
C GLU A 163 15.17 18.45 -5.79
N ARG A 164 15.80 17.38 -5.27
CA ARG A 164 16.29 16.26 -6.07
C ARG A 164 15.18 15.58 -6.85
N LEU A 165 14.06 15.27 -6.20
CA LEU A 165 12.90 14.64 -6.83
C LEU A 165 12.29 15.57 -7.89
N THR A 166 12.12 16.86 -7.58
CA THR A 166 11.60 17.85 -8.53
C THR A 166 12.50 17.98 -9.76
N GLN A 167 13.82 18.02 -9.57
CA GLN A 167 14.77 18.01 -10.69
C GLN A 167 14.64 16.72 -11.50
N ARG A 168 14.49 15.57 -10.83
CA ARG A 168 14.36 14.28 -11.51
C ARG A 168 13.09 14.20 -12.36
N ILE A 169 11.97 14.74 -11.86
CA ILE A 169 10.72 14.88 -12.61
C ILE A 169 10.93 15.67 -13.91
N GLN A 170 11.66 16.79 -13.83
CA GLN A 170 11.98 17.61 -15.00
C GLN A 170 12.87 16.86 -16.01
N GLU A 171 13.86 16.11 -15.53
CA GLU A 171 14.75 15.30 -16.38
C GLU A 171 14.01 14.18 -17.12
N LEU A 172 13.02 13.57 -16.46
CA LEU A 172 12.17 12.53 -17.04
C LEU A 172 11.10 13.10 -17.98
N GLN A 173 10.98 14.43 -18.04
CA GLN A 173 10.00 15.14 -18.89
C GLN A 173 8.56 14.72 -18.61
N ILE A 174 8.24 14.49 -17.34
CA ILE A 174 6.88 14.20 -16.88
C ILE A 174 6.00 15.41 -17.19
N ALA A 175 4.86 15.17 -17.81
CA ALA A 175 3.91 16.19 -18.22
C ALA A 175 3.14 16.75 -17.03
N ASP A 176 2.72 18.02 -17.16
CA ASP A 176 2.07 18.77 -16.07
C ASP A 176 0.74 18.15 -15.63
N ASP A 177 0.04 17.47 -16.55
CA ASP A 177 -1.21 16.76 -16.29
C ASP A 177 -1.04 15.62 -15.27
N LEU A 178 0.10 14.92 -15.30
CA LEU A 178 0.44 13.87 -14.34
C LEU A 178 0.84 14.44 -12.98
N LEU A 179 1.41 15.66 -12.94
CA LEU A 179 1.80 16.34 -11.69
C LEU A 179 0.59 16.82 -10.87
N GLU A 180 -0.54 17.06 -11.53
CA GLU A 180 -1.77 17.56 -10.90
C GLU A 180 -2.65 16.43 -10.32
N VAL A 181 -2.27 15.16 -10.52
CA VAL A 181 -3.04 14.00 -10.03
C VAL A 181 -2.98 13.93 -8.50
N GLU A 182 -4.14 14.02 -7.86
CA GLU A 182 -4.30 13.85 -6.42
C GLU A 182 -3.91 12.41 -6.01
N GLY A 183 -3.17 12.28 -4.90
CA GLY A 183 -2.72 10.99 -4.37
C GLY A 183 -1.35 10.52 -4.87
N LEU A 184 -0.72 11.21 -5.82
CA LEU A 184 0.65 10.90 -6.24
C LEU A 184 1.67 11.80 -5.52
N SER A 185 2.61 11.18 -4.81
CA SER A 185 3.76 11.89 -4.24
C SER A 185 4.86 12.13 -5.28
N LEU A 186 5.77 13.07 -5.02
CA LEU A 186 6.91 13.35 -5.91
C LEU A 186 7.78 12.10 -6.15
N ALA A 187 7.95 11.27 -5.13
CA ALA A 187 8.69 10.02 -5.25
C ALA A 187 7.96 9.01 -6.16
N MET A 188 6.64 8.92 -6.07
CA MET A 188 5.82 8.06 -6.95
C MET A 188 5.89 8.54 -8.40
N LEU A 189 5.81 9.85 -8.64
CA LEU A 189 5.94 10.45 -9.97
C LEU A 189 7.29 10.13 -10.61
N VAL A 190 8.39 10.23 -9.86
CA VAL A 190 9.72 9.83 -10.35
C VAL A 190 9.74 8.35 -10.76
N ARG A 191 9.16 7.46 -9.93
CA ARG A 191 9.11 6.02 -10.24
C ARG A 191 8.28 5.73 -11.49
N LEU A 192 7.15 6.41 -11.65
CA LEU A 192 6.31 6.34 -12.86
C LEU A 192 7.10 6.77 -14.09
N GLY A 193 7.78 7.91 -14.05
CA GLY A 193 8.60 8.38 -15.17
C GLY A 193 9.76 7.44 -15.51
N GLU A 194 10.38 6.80 -14.50
CA GLU A 194 11.42 5.78 -14.72
C GLU A 194 10.87 4.49 -15.33
N ALA A 195 9.61 4.15 -15.03
CA ALA A 195 8.88 3.07 -15.68
C ALA A 195 8.35 3.44 -17.09
N GLY A 196 8.53 4.70 -17.50
CA GLY A 196 8.12 5.21 -18.82
C GLY A 196 6.69 5.76 -18.87
N VAL A 197 6.07 6.01 -17.72
CA VAL A 197 4.74 6.62 -17.58
C VAL A 197 4.94 8.11 -17.35
N ASN A 198 4.79 8.91 -18.42
CA ASN A 198 5.20 10.32 -18.42
C ASN A 198 4.04 11.30 -18.56
N CYS A 199 2.83 10.85 -18.90
CA CYS A 199 1.64 11.69 -18.97
C CYS A 199 0.41 11.02 -18.35
N LEU A 200 -0.69 11.77 -18.27
CA LEU A 200 -1.95 11.27 -17.71
C LEU A 200 -2.54 10.10 -18.51
N ASP A 201 -2.35 10.10 -19.84
CA ASP A 201 -2.80 9.00 -20.70
C ASP A 201 -2.04 7.69 -20.41
N ASP A 202 -0.71 7.76 -20.24
CA ASP A 202 0.10 6.59 -19.89
C ASP A 202 -0.34 6.00 -18.53
N LEU A 203 -0.72 6.88 -17.58
CA LEU A 203 -1.24 6.46 -16.28
C LEU A 203 -2.62 5.79 -16.42
N ALA A 204 -3.52 6.36 -17.22
CA ALA A 204 -4.87 5.83 -17.43
C ALA A 204 -4.89 4.44 -18.10
N ASP A 205 -3.86 4.13 -18.89
CA ASP A 205 -3.66 2.83 -19.53
C ASP A 205 -3.25 1.73 -18.55
N LEU A 206 -2.68 2.06 -17.38
CA LEU A 206 -2.25 1.06 -16.40
C LEU A 206 -3.43 0.33 -15.73
N ALA A 207 -3.18 -0.92 -15.33
CA ALA A 207 -3.98 -1.57 -14.30
C ALA A 207 -3.57 -1.12 -12.90
N SER A 208 -4.49 -1.18 -11.94
CA SER A 208 -4.23 -0.79 -10.54
C SER A 208 -3.10 -1.59 -9.89
N ASP A 209 -3.00 -2.89 -10.20
CA ASP A 209 -1.88 -3.73 -9.74
C ASP A 209 -0.54 -3.32 -10.36
N GLU A 210 -0.54 -2.84 -11.61
CA GLU A 210 0.67 -2.35 -12.29
C GLU A 210 1.13 -1.02 -11.70
N LEU A 211 0.19 -0.11 -11.43
CA LEU A 211 0.47 1.13 -10.71
C LEU A 211 1.13 0.83 -9.37
N ARG A 212 0.50 -0.01 -8.53
CA ARG A 212 1.04 -0.44 -7.23
C ARG A 212 2.43 -1.03 -7.36
N TYR A 213 2.65 -1.89 -8.36
CA TYR A 213 3.96 -2.48 -8.61
C TYR A 213 5.05 -1.44 -8.91
N ILE A 214 4.70 -0.37 -9.62
CA ILE A 214 5.65 0.69 -9.98
C ILE A 214 5.88 1.63 -8.78
N VAL A 215 4.82 2.04 -8.09
CA VAL A 215 4.92 3.12 -7.10
C VAL A 215 5.21 2.64 -5.68
N ASN A 216 4.83 1.42 -5.29
CA ASN A 216 5.06 0.91 -3.94
C ASN A 216 6.52 0.50 -3.74
N PRO A 217 7.17 0.92 -2.64
CA PRO A 217 8.52 0.47 -2.34
C PRO A 217 8.49 -1.02 -1.97
N ALA A 218 8.90 -1.89 -2.89
CA ALA A 218 9.29 -3.28 -2.66
C ALA A 218 8.40 -4.17 -1.76
N THR A 219 7.14 -3.83 -1.52
CA THR A 219 6.17 -4.68 -0.85
C THR A 219 5.12 -5.10 -1.87
N GLU A 220 5.32 -6.25 -2.51
CA GLU A 220 4.25 -7.27 -2.54
C GLU A 220 4.58 -8.59 -3.25
N THR A 221 5.59 -8.70 -4.12
CA THR A 221 5.98 -10.03 -4.63
C THR A 221 7.37 -10.00 -5.27
N ALA A 222 8.38 -10.33 -4.48
CA ALA A 222 9.73 -10.59 -5.00
C ALA A 222 10.10 -12.05 -4.74
N THR A 223 10.59 -12.74 -5.78
CA THR A 223 11.27 -14.02 -5.55
C THR A 223 12.51 -13.80 -4.69
N VAL A 224 12.99 -14.82 -3.97
CA VAL A 224 14.14 -14.74 -3.02
C VAL A 224 15.36 -14.01 -3.61
N ASP A 225 15.60 -14.14 -4.92
CA ASP A 225 16.72 -13.49 -5.62
C ASP A 225 16.47 -12.00 -5.95
N GLN A 226 15.21 -11.56 -6.03
CA GLN A 226 14.83 -10.15 -6.27
C GLN A 226 14.81 -9.35 -4.97
N ILE A 227 14.48 -9.98 -3.83
CA ILE A 227 14.50 -9.36 -2.49
C ILE A 227 15.88 -8.75 -2.18
N ALA A 228 16.96 -9.43 -2.56
CA ALA A 228 18.33 -8.98 -2.31
C ALA A 228 18.77 -7.75 -3.13
N LEU A 229 18.09 -7.44 -4.25
CA LEU A 229 18.35 -6.22 -5.03
C LEU A 229 17.39 -5.07 -4.70
N LEU A 230 16.27 -5.36 -4.02
CA LEU A 230 15.16 -4.42 -3.77
C LEU A 230 15.26 -3.70 -2.41
N ASP A 231 15.99 -4.30 -1.46
CA ASP A 231 16.22 -3.77 -0.11
C ASP A 231 16.95 -2.42 -0.13
N GLU A 232 17.97 -2.28 -0.99
CA GLU A 232 18.79 -1.06 -1.08
C GLU A 232 18.05 0.18 -1.61
N THR A 233 17.01 0.01 -2.45
CA THR A 233 16.29 1.14 -3.07
C THR A 233 15.10 1.64 -2.27
N ALA A 234 14.42 0.76 -1.54
CA ALA A 234 13.30 1.15 -0.69
C ALA A 234 13.77 1.86 0.59
N GLN A 235 14.91 1.43 1.16
CA GLN A 235 15.51 2.07 2.35
C GLN A 235 16.09 3.45 2.13
N ARG A 236 16.54 3.75 0.92
CA ARG A 236 17.25 5.00 0.61
C ARG A 236 16.33 6.21 0.39
N LEU A 237 15.02 5.99 0.36
CA LEU A 237 14.06 7.00 -0.11
C LEU A 237 13.31 7.72 1.00
N GLY A 238 13.47 7.32 2.28
CA GLY A 238 13.18 8.10 3.51
C GLY A 238 11.74 8.57 3.74
N ALA A 239 11.07 9.10 2.72
CA ALA A 239 9.79 9.74 2.74
C ALA A 239 8.65 8.79 3.10
N ASP A 240 7.53 9.41 3.50
CA ASP A 240 6.18 8.85 3.63
C ASP A 240 5.79 8.10 2.37
N THR A 241 6.31 6.88 2.29
CA THR A 241 6.19 5.93 1.20
C THR A 241 5.35 4.77 1.69
N SER A 242 4.32 5.12 2.46
CA SER A 242 3.22 4.22 2.75
C SER A 242 2.76 3.65 1.39
N PRO A 243 2.87 2.33 1.19
CA PRO A 243 2.45 1.73 -0.07
C PRO A 243 0.99 2.09 -0.31
N ILE A 244 0.65 2.47 -1.54
CA ILE A 244 -0.75 2.74 -1.86
C ILE A 244 -1.51 1.41 -1.89
N GLY A 245 -2.63 1.40 -1.19
CA GLY A 245 -3.53 0.26 -1.14
C GLY A 245 -4.22 0.04 -2.49
N ALA A 246 -4.86 -1.13 -2.65
CA ALA A 246 -5.58 -1.48 -3.88
C ALA A 246 -6.69 -0.46 -4.22
N ALA A 247 -7.45 -0.03 -3.22
CA ALA A 247 -8.56 0.92 -3.42
C ALA A 247 -8.08 2.33 -3.81
N GLU A 248 -6.92 2.74 -3.29
CA GLU A 248 -6.31 4.03 -3.63
C GLU A 248 -5.75 4.00 -5.04
N ALA A 249 -5.04 2.93 -5.41
CA ALA A 249 -4.57 2.73 -6.78
C ALA A 249 -5.73 2.69 -7.78
N ASP A 250 -6.83 1.97 -7.46
CA ASP A 250 -8.06 1.97 -8.26
C ASP A 250 -8.61 3.39 -8.43
N ALA A 251 -8.66 4.18 -7.35
CA ALA A 251 -9.16 5.55 -7.39
C ALA A 251 -8.30 6.46 -8.28
N ILE A 252 -6.96 6.37 -8.18
CA ILE A 252 -6.01 7.13 -9.00
C ILE A 252 -6.18 6.78 -10.48
N ILE A 253 -6.23 5.49 -10.83
CA ILE A 253 -6.42 5.05 -12.23
C ILE A 253 -7.77 5.50 -12.78
N MET A 254 -8.83 5.40 -11.98
CA MET A 254 -10.17 5.85 -12.40
C MET A 254 -10.23 7.37 -12.58
N ALA A 255 -9.55 8.14 -11.73
CA ALA A 255 -9.42 9.59 -11.89
C ALA A 255 -8.65 9.95 -13.16
N ALA A 256 -7.54 9.25 -13.45
CA ALA A 256 -6.79 9.45 -14.69
C ALA A 256 -7.64 9.15 -15.94
N ARG A 257 -8.45 8.09 -15.91
CA ARG A 257 -9.39 7.75 -17.00
C ARG A 257 -10.53 8.73 -17.17
N ALA A 258 -10.92 9.45 -16.12
CA ALA A 258 -12.00 10.44 -16.21
C ALA A 258 -11.66 11.54 -17.25
N HIS A 259 -10.38 11.88 -17.40
CA HIS A 259 -9.91 12.82 -18.42
C HIS A 259 -10.26 12.40 -19.86
N TRP A 260 -10.39 11.10 -20.15
CA TRP A 260 -10.84 10.63 -21.47
C TRP A 260 -12.32 10.89 -21.76
N PHE A 261 -13.12 11.12 -20.72
CA PHE A 261 -14.56 11.34 -20.82
C PHE A 261 -14.96 12.83 -20.70
N ASP A 262 -14.03 13.72 -20.38
CA ASP A 262 -14.27 15.17 -20.32
C ASP A 262 -14.55 15.80 -21.70
N ASP A 263 -14.23 15.09 -22.79
CA ASP A 263 -14.52 15.51 -24.17
C ASP A 263 -15.92 15.09 -24.68
N GLU A 264 -16.73 14.35 -23.89
CA GLU A 264 -17.99 13.75 -24.38
C GLU A 264 -19.30 14.39 -23.87
N ASP A 265 -19.24 15.56 -23.22
CA ASP A 265 -20.42 16.32 -22.80
C ASP A 265 -20.56 17.68 -23.53
N ALA A 266 -20.67 17.61 -24.86
CA ALA A 266 -21.44 18.59 -25.60
C ALA A 266 -22.39 17.85 -26.54
N PRO A 267 -23.70 17.73 -26.24
CA PRO A 267 -24.63 17.27 -27.25
C PRO A 267 -24.60 18.29 -28.40
N GLU A 268 -23.95 17.93 -29.51
CA GLU A 268 -24.14 18.59 -30.79
C GLU A 268 -25.66 18.61 -31.04
N GLY A 269 -26.20 19.83 -31.07
CA GLY A 269 -27.61 20.04 -31.33
C GLY A 269 -27.93 19.56 -32.74
N ASP A 270 -28.45 18.34 -32.84
CA ASP A 270 -29.09 17.86 -34.05
C ASP A 270 -30.39 18.64 -34.25
N GLY A 271 -30.30 19.61 -35.14
CA GLY A 271 -31.45 20.22 -35.78
C GLY A 271 -32.16 19.22 -36.70
N GLU A 272 -33.46 19.48 -36.86
CA GLU A 272 -34.34 18.93 -37.89
C GLU A 272 -34.81 17.47 -37.72
N ASP A 273 -35.99 17.32 -37.11
CA ASP A 273 -37.15 16.97 -37.93
C ASP A 273 -38.46 17.29 -37.19
N ALA A 274 -39.15 18.32 -37.67
CA ALA A 274 -40.56 18.55 -37.35
C ALA A 274 -41.41 17.78 -38.36
N PRO A 275 -42.43 17.02 -37.93
CA PRO A 275 -43.58 16.77 -38.77
C PRO A 275 -44.74 17.67 -38.33
N GLU A 276 -45.09 18.61 -39.22
CA GLU A 276 -46.43 19.19 -39.24
C GLU A 276 -47.48 18.09 -39.45
N GLY A 277 -48.47 18.05 -38.58
CA GLY A 277 -49.62 17.13 -38.65
C GLY A 277 -50.85 17.78 -38.04
N ASP A 278 -51.62 18.41 -38.90
CA ASP A 278 -52.84 19.21 -38.71
C ASP A 278 -54.00 18.50 -37.96
N GLY A 279 -54.65 19.26 -37.08
CA GLY A 279 -56.10 19.36 -37.00
C GLY A 279 -56.91 18.27 -36.28
N SER A 280 -57.46 18.61 -35.10
CA SER A 280 -58.93 18.64 -34.86
C SER A 280 -59.22 19.07 -33.42
N ALA A 281 -59.81 20.25 -33.29
CA ALA A 281 -60.47 20.70 -32.07
C ALA A 281 -61.87 20.08 -31.99
N GLU A 282 -62.23 19.52 -30.84
CA GLU A 282 -63.63 19.46 -30.40
C GLU A 282 -63.68 19.51 -28.87
N SER A 283 -64.18 20.65 -28.38
CA SER A 283 -64.65 20.90 -27.03
C SER A 283 -66.03 20.27 -26.83
N GLU A 284 -66.30 19.69 -25.66
CA GLU A 284 -67.56 19.89 -24.89
C GLU A 284 -67.49 19.18 -23.51
N PRO A 285 -68.41 19.48 -22.55
CA PRO A 285 -68.02 19.78 -21.16
C PRO A 285 -68.66 18.88 -20.08
N ALA A 286 -68.23 19.13 -18.83
CA ALA A 286 -68.89 18.98 -17.52
C ALA A 286 -70.05 17.96 -17.32
N ALA A 287 -69.91 17.10 -16.29
CA ALA A 287 -71.00 16.81 -15.34
C ALA A 287 -70.45 16.21 -14.03
N GLU A 288 -70.89 16.83 -12.91
CA GLU A 288 -70.97 16.40 -11.50
C GLU A 288 -69.75 15.88 -10.72
#